data_AF-A0A525I7A1-F1
#
_entry.id   AF-A0A525I7A1-F1
#
_cell.length_a   1.000
_cell.length_b   1.000
_cell.length_c   1.000
_cell.angle_alpha   90.00
_cell.angle_beta   90.00
_cell.angle_gamma   90.00
#
_symmetry.space_group_name_H-M   'P 1'
#
loop_
_entity.id
_entity.type
_entity.pdbx_description
1 polymer ?
#
loop_
_entity_poly.entity_id
_entity_poly.type
_entity_poly.pdbx_seq_one_letter_code
_entity_poly.pdbx_strand_id
1 'polypeptide(L)'
;MSTGQTEPAADQPTASLTVTHNGPYLLQGPAELVDYLGVAIAFDGSARLCRCGHSKTKPFCDDSHETSGFTGEKDGRRVPDRLDVYEGQQATVFDNRGLCAHSGFCTDRLNSVFHLGEEPFVTPSGGRFDEIVRAVRKCPSGALGVGIDGVRNWALNDTIRPARVEVSKDGPYRVTSGVALIGENGGPVQRPTGASTEHYCLCRCGSSLNKPFCSGMHWSVVFSDPVPDPMREPTLFEWAGGYPALLDMTRIFYSRYVPADTLVGPLFATMSPDHPERVAAWLSEVFGGPKFYSDHFGGYARMISHHVGKGIRPEQRARWVSLMAQSADDAGLPADPEFRAAFVAYLEWGSRIALENSQADAQPPPNMPMPRWWWVCDASPGSRISALAKPTQAGEANEPARLGPDETPRFADHIRSLFRAMDRNSMRFAFDLWSESDLRTHGAAILDRLRAGTMPCDGAWSAEKIAVFQRWLEPVSKTYRANESLSKL
;
A
#
# COMPACT_ATOMS: atom_id res chain seq x y z
N MET A 1 -49.01 -12.20 -0.93
CA MET A 1 -48.35 -12.15 -2.26
C MET A 1 -46.88 -11.97 -2.00
N SER A 2 -46.07 -12.95 -2.40
CA SER A 2 -44.61 -12.97 -2.20
C SER A 2 -43.96 -11.91 -3.08
N THR A 3 -43.53 -10.79 -2.51
CA THR A 3 -42.64 -9.85 -3.19
C THR A 3 -41.21 -10.36 -3.04
N GLY A 4 -40.90 -11.47 -3.71
CA GLY A 4 -39.54 -11.93 -3.91
C GLY A 4 -38.82 -10.95 -4.82
N GLN A 5 -38.08 -10.00 -4.26
CA GLN A 5 -37.07 -9.28 -5.01
C GLN A 5 -35.94 -10.27 -5.30
N THR A 6 -35.81 -10.62 -6.58
CA THR A 6 -34.75 -11.49 -7.13
C THR A 6 -33.38 -10.92 -6.81
N GLU A 7 -32.46 -11.81 -6.41
CA GLU A 7 -31.03 -11.50 -6.31
C GLU A 7 -30.57 -10.78 -7.58
N PRO A 8 -29.80 -9.68 -7.49
CA PRO A 8 -29.28 -9.02 -8.67
C PRO A 8 -28.43 -10.00 -9.47
N ALA A 9 -28.57 -9.99 -10.81
CA ALA A 9 -27.71 -10.77 -11.68
C ALA A 9 -26.26 -10.29 -11.49
N ALA A 10 -25.47 -11.08 -10.77
CA ALA A 10 -24.04 -10.86 -10.68
C ALA A 10 -23.44 -10.92 -12.09
N ASP A 11 -22.49 -10.04 -12.39
CA ASP A 11 -21.68 -10.17 -13.60
C ASP A 11 -21.07 -11.57 -13.65
N GLN A 12 -20.92 -12.16 -14.84
CA GLN A 12 -20.42 -13.54 -14.91
C GLN A 12 -19.05 -13.64 -14.22
N PRO A 13 -18.84 -14.63 -13.33
CA PRO A 13 -17.60 -14.73 -12.59
C PRO A 13 -16.43 -14.87 -13.58
N THR A 14 -15.45 -13.98 -13.44
CA THR A 14 -14.25 -13.97 -14.29
C THR A 14 -13.18 -14.93 -13.76
N ALA A 15 -13.27 -15.33 -12.50
CA ALA A 15 -12.36 -16.26 -11.84
C ALA A 15 -13.11 -17.26 -10.96
N SER A 16 -12.42 -18.30 -10.49
CA SER A 16 -12.96 -19.30 -9.58
C SER A 16 -11.96 -19.73 -8.52
N LEU A 17 -12.48 -20.06 -7.33
CA LEU A 17 -11.80 -20.77 -6.27
C LEU A 17 -12.46 -22.15 -6.11
N THR A 18 -11.74 -23.20 -6.49
CA THR A 18 -12.21 -24.58 -6.33
C THR A 18 -11.67 -25.17 -5.04
N VAL A 19 -12.56 -25.69 -4.20
CA VAL A 19 -12.20 -26.44 -2.99
C VAL A 19 -11.80 -27.86 -3.39
N THR A 20 -10.56 -28.27 -3.12
CA THR A 20 -10.13 -29.66 -3.37
C THR A 20 -10.28 -30.51 -2.12
N HIS A 21 -10.55 -31.81 -2.30
CA HIS A 21 -10.64 -32.76 -1.20
C HIS A 21 -9.39 -32.76 -0.33
N ASN A 22 -9.57 -32.44 0.96
CA ASN A 22 -8.49 -32.34 1.97
C ASN A 22 -7.22 -31.64 1.47
N GLY A 23 -7.36 -30.67 0.58
CA GLY A 23 -6.24 -29.99 -0.07
C GLY A 23 -6.44 -28.48 -0.21
N PRO A 24 -5.64 -27.83 -1.06
CA PRO A 24 -5.65 -26.37 -1.23
C PRO A 24 -6.94 -25.87 -1.91
N TYR A 25 -7.08 -24.55 -1.95
CA TYR A 25 -7.97 -23.92 -2.93
C TYR A 25 -7.23 -23.77 -4.26
N LEU A 26 -7.89 -24.06 -5.38
CA LEU A 26 -7.38 -23.77 -6.71
C LEU A 26 -7.99 -22.46 -7.19
N LEU A 27 -7.19 -21.40 -7.20
CA LEU A 27 -7.55 -20.14 -7.84
C LEU A 27 -7.29 -20.26 -9.34
N GLN A 28 -8.27 -19.93 -10.17
CA GLN A 28 -8.16 -19.94 -11.63
C GLN A 28 -8.82 -18.70 -12.23
N GLY A 29 -8.24 -18.18 -13.30
CA GLY A 29 -8.77 -17.04 -14.06
C GLY A 29 -8.24 -15.67 -13.59
N PRO A 30 -8.62 -14.58 -14.29
CA PRO A 30 -8.23 -13.23 -13.93
C PRO A 30 -8.86 -12.79 -12.60
N ALA A 31 -8.05 -12.87 -11.53
CA ALA A 31 -8.33 -12.29 -10.22
C ALA A 31 -7.07 -11.59 -9.68
N GLU A 32 -7.27 -10.55 -8.89
CA GLU A 32 -6.20 -9.94 -8.11
C GLU A 32 -5.93 -10.77 -6.85
N LEU A 33 -4.73 -11.33 -6.72
CA LEU A 33 -4.25 -11.89 -5.46
C LEU A 33 -3.40 -10.82 -4.76
N VAL A 34 -3.80 -10.41 -3.56
CA VAL A 34 -3.07 -9.38 -2.78
C VAL A 34 -2.82 -9.83 -1.35
N ASP A 35 -1.74 -9.34 -0.75
CA ASP A 35 -1.50 -9.48 0.67
C ASP A 35 -2.33 -8.47 1.50
N TYR A 36 -2.19 -8.55 2.83
CA TYR A 36 -2.89 -7.68 3.77
C TYR A 36 -2.47 -6.20 3.71
N LEU A 37 -1.35 -5.90 3.05
CA LEU A 37 -0.86 -4.54 2.83
C LEU A 37 -1.37 -3.97 1.49
N GLY A 38 -2.14 -4.75 0.72
CA GLY A 38 -2.64 -4.39 -0.60
C GLY A 38 -1.59 -4.56 -1.70
N VAL A 39 -0.49 -5.27 -1.45
CA VAL A 39 0.55 -5.55 -2.44
C VAL A 39 0.15 -6.77 -3.26
N ALA A 40 0.28 -6.67 -4.58
CA ALA A 40 0.00 -7.76 -5.50
C ALA A 40 0.95 -8.94 -5.27
N ILE A 41 0.39 -10.13 -5.13
CA ILE A 41 1.12 -11.40 -5.11
C ILE A 41 1.04 -11.99 -6.51
N ALA A 42 2.19 -12.10 -7.17
CA ALA A 42 2.26 -12.59 -8.54
C ALA A 42 1.81 -14.06 -8.63
N PHE A 43 0.96 -14.36 -9.62
CA PHE A 43 0.62 -15.70 -10.06
C PHE A 43 0.20 -15.66 -11.54
N ASP A 44 0.39 -16.74 -12.27
CA ASP A 44 0.12 -16.80 -13.71
C ASP A 44 -1.19 -17.53 -14.01
N GLY A 45 -2.32 -16.84 -13.79
CA GLY A 45 -3.67 -17.31 -14.11
C GLY A 45 -4.19 -18.51 -13.29
N SER A 46 -3.33 -19.22 -12.57
CA SER A 46 -3.66 -20.34 -11.69
C SER A 46 -2.75 -20.37 -10.46
N ALA A 47 -3.31 -20.62 -9.29
CA ALA A 47 -2.55 -20.76 -8.03
C ALA A 47 -3.17 -21.79 -7.09
N ARG A 48 -2.32 -22.49 -6.32
CA ARG A 48 -2.73 -23.37 -5.23
C ARG A 48 -2.57 -22.63 -3.91
N LEU A 49 -3.68 -22.28 -3.26
CA LEU A 49 -3.69 -21.52 -2.01
C LEU A 49 -3.83 -22.44 -0.80
N CYS A 50 -2.97 -22.25 0.21
CA CYS A 50 -2.95 -23.09 1.42
C CYS A 50 -4.26 -22.99 2.20
N ARG A 51 -4.90 -24.14 2.43
CA ARG A 51 -6.09 -24.24 3.27
C ARG A 51 -5.81 -24.83 4.66
N CYS A 52 -4.71 -25.57 4.79
CA CYS A 52 -4.40 -26.37 5.97
C CYS A 52 -3.70 -25.62 7.09
N GLY A 53 -3.19 -24.40 6.86
CA GLY A 53 -2.43 -23.64 7.86
C GLY A 53 -0.97 -24.07 8.07
N HIS A 54 -0.52 -25.18 7.47
CA HIS A 54 0.81 -25.76 7.73
C HIS A 54 1.87 -25.46 6.68
N SER A 55 1.49 -24.84 5.55
CA SER A 55 2.46 -24.54 4.50
C SER A 55 3.57 -23.59 4.96
N LYS A 56 4.79 -23.78 4.46
CA LYS A 56 5.94 -22.91 4.71
C LYS A 56 6.06 -21.78 3.70
N THR A 57 5.37 -21.89 2.57
CA THR A 57 5.38 -20.90 1.47
C THR A 57 4.04 -20.17 1.33
N LYS A 58 3.31 -20.01 2.46
CA LYS A 58 2.04 -19.28 2.50
C LYS A 58 2.17 -17.92 1.80
N PRO A 59 1.15 -17.50 1.03
CA PRO A 59 -0.19 -18.09 0.94
C PRO A 59 -0.30 -19.32 0.03
N PHE A 60 0.78 -19.73 -0.64
CA PHE A 60 0.77 -20.88 -1.54
C PHE A 60 0.79 -22.20 -0.79
N CYS A 61 0.40 -23.26 -1.48
CA CYS A 61 0.45 -24.63 -0.99
C CYS A 61 1.77 -25.30 -1.40
N ASP A 62 2.42 -25.96 -0.44
CA ASP A 62 3.64 -26.77 -0.58
C ASP A 62 3.40 -28.24 -0.22
N ASP A 63 2.16 -28.71 -0.36
CA ASP A 63 1.73 -30.09 -0.09
C ASP A 63 1.80 -30.53 1.37
N SER A 64 2.11 -29.62 2.31
CA SER A 64 2.06 -29.89 3.75
C SER A 64 0.71 -30.45 4.23
N HIS A 65 -0.38 -30.23 3.48
CA HIS A 65 -1.70 -30.76 3.84
C HIS A 65 -1.74 -32.30 3.84
N GLU A 66 -0.95 -32.97 3.01
CA GLU A 66 -0.94 -34.43 2.87
C GLU A 66 -0.49 -35.16 4.14
N THR A 67 0.40 -34.53 4.91
CA THR A 67 0.99 -35.11 6.12
C THR A 67 0.53 -34.43 7.42
N SER A 68 -0.08 -33.25 7.33
CA SER A 68 -0.58 -32.49 8.50
C SER A 68 -1.83 -33.08 9.18
N GLY A 69 -2.48 -34.08 8.58
CA GLY A 69 -3.78 -34.58 9.04
C GLY A 69 -4.95 -33.63 8.75
N PHE A 70 -4.78 -32.72 7.78
CA PHE A 70 -5.79 -31.74 7.41
C PHE A 70 -7.06 -32.41 6.87
N THR A 71 -8.21 -31.96 7.38
CA THR A 71 -9.53 -32.33 6.87
C THR A 71 -10.31 -31.09 6.43
N GLY A 72 -10.94 -31.18 5.26
CA GLY A 72 -11.84 -30.19 4.71
C GLY A 72 -13.26 -30.21 5.29
N GLU A 73 -13.55 -31.18 6.17
CA GLU A 73 -14.88 -31.41 6.71
C GLU A 73 -15.36 -30.29 7.65
N LYS A 74 -16.69 -30.11 7.71
CA LYS A 74 -17.36 -29.24 8.68
C LYS A 74 -17.40 -29.93 10.04
N ASP A 75 -17.17 -29.16 11.10
CA ASP A 75 -17.29 -29.66 12.46
C ASP A 75 -18.77 -29.62 12.92
N GLY A 76 -19.18 -30.62 13.71
CA GLY A 76 -20.51 -30.67 14.32
C GLY A 76 -20.77 -29.54 15.33
N ARG A 77 -19.71 -28.97 15.91
CA ARG A 77 -19.75 -27.86 16.87
C ARG A 77 -19.87 -26.48 16.22
N ARG A 78 -19.92 -26.39 14.89
CA ARG A 78 -20.07 -25.11 14.20
C ARG A 78 -21.35 -24.42 14.64
N VAL A 79 -21.35 -23.09 14.60
CA VAL A 79 -22.58 -22.31 14.74
C VAL A 79 -23.53 -22.69 13.60
N PRO A 80 -24.78 -23.10 13.89
CA PRO A 80 -25.73 -23.48 12.85
C PRO A 80 -26.07 -22.32 11.91
N ASP A 81 -26.51 -22.66 10.70
CA ASP A 81 -27.10 -21.68 9.77
C ASP A 81 -28.42 -21.17 10.36
N ARG A 82 -28.43 -19.90 10.77
CA ARG A 82 -29.61 -19.23 11.31
C ARG A 82 -29.53 -17.73 11.00
N LEU A 83 -30.54 -17.22 10.31
CA LEU A 83 -30.67 -15.80 10.02
C LEU A 83 -31.49 -15.13 11.13
N ASP A 84 -30.80 -14.38 11.99
CA ASP A 84 -31.42 -13.54 13.01
C ASP A 84 -31.80 -12.18 12.40
N VAL A 85 -32.97 -11.65 12.77
CA VAL A 85 -33.54 -10.41 12.23
C VAL A 85 -33.78 -9.43 13.37
N TYR A 86 -33.21 -8.23 13.24
CA TYR A 86 -33.30 -7.16 14.23
C TYR A 86 -33.97 -5.95 13.58
N GLU A 87 -35.16 -5.60 14.03
CA GLU A 87 -35.89 -4.44 13.55
C GLU A 87 -35.51 -3.19 14.36
N GLY A 88 -35.29 -2.08 13.66
CA GLY A 88 -35.14 -0.76 14.26
C GLY A 88 -35.95 0.28 13.52
N GLN A 89 -35.85 1.54 13.97
CA GLN A 89 -36.71 2.62 13.48
C GLN A 89 -36.47 2.99 12.00
N GLN A 90 -35.23 2.86 11.52
CA GLN A 90 -34.82 3.27 10.17
C GLN A 90 -34.27 2.12 9.32
N ALA A 91 -33.88 1.02 9.96
CA ALA A 91 -33.22 -0.11 9.32
C ALA A 91 -33.61 -1.42 10.01
N THR A 92 -33.71 -2.47 9.22
CA THR A 92 -33.66 -3.86 9.71
C THR A 92 -32.26 -4.40 9.47
N VAL A 93 -31.64 -4.99 10.48
CA VAL A 93 -30.34 -5.67 10.34
C VAL A 93 -30.57 -7.18 10.38
N PHE A 94 -29.88 -7.87 9.48
CA PHE A 94 -29.87 -9.32 9.38
C PHE A 94 -28.48 -9.81 9.79
N ASP A 95 -28.41 -10.85 10.61
CA ASP A 95 -27.15 -11.46 11.04
C ASP A 95 -27.24 -12.98 10.93
N ASN A 96 -26.28 -13.60 10.24
CA ASN A 96 -26.09 -15.04 10.28
C ASN A 96 -24.76 -15.36 10.92
N ARG A 97 -24.78 -15.57 12.25
CA ARG A 97 -23.59 -15.94 13.03
C ARG A 97 -22.93 -17.24 12.56
N GLY A 98 -23.67 -18.13 11.88
CA GLY A 98 -23.12 -19.31 11.23
C GLY A 98 -22.06 -19.01 10.17
N LEU A 99 -22.11 -17.81 9.56
CA LEU A 99 -21.15 -17.34 8.56
C LEU A 99 -20.06 -16.41 9.14
N CYS A 100 -20.21 -15.93 10.38
CA CYS A 100 -19.32 -14.91 10.94
C CYS A 100 -17.87 -15.40 11.04
N ALA A 101 -16.94 -14.65 10.43
CA ALA A 101 -15.51 -14.90 10.55
C ALA A 101 -14.89 -14.31 11.85
N HIS A 102 -15.71 -13.69 12.71
CA HIS A 102 -15.32 -13.02 13.95
C HIS A 102 -14.16 -12.02 13.75
N SER A 103 -14.29 -11.15 12.76
CA SER A 103 -13.25 -10.16 12.41
C SER A 103 -13.25 -8.90 13.27
N GLY A 104 -14.29 -8.65 14.08
CA GLY A 104 -14.43 -7.42 14.89
C GLY A 104 -14.86 -6.17 14.11
N PHE A 105 -14.90 -6.21 12.77
CA PHE A 105 -15.13 -5.02 11.93
C PHE A 105 -16.43 -4.25 12.23
N CYS A 106 -17.49 -4.93 12.68
CA CYS A 106 -18.76 -4.32 13.04
C CYS A 106 -18.75 -3.75 14.45
N THR A 107 -18.25 -4.51 15.42
CA THR A 107 -18.17 -4.11 16.84
C THR A 107 -17.16 -3.00 17.07
N ASP A 108 -16.04 -3.01 16.35
CA ASP A 108 -14.98 -2.01 16.54
C ASP A 108 -15.36 -0.64 15.98
N ARG A 109 -16.20 -0.62 14.93
CA ARG A 109 -16.53 0.61 14.18
C ARG A 109 -17.90 1.19 14.49
N LEU A 110 -18.85 0.37 14.95
CA LEU A 110 -20.21 0.81 15.23
C LEU A 110 -20.76 0.08 16.47
N ASN A 111 -20.04 0.18 17.58
CA ASN A 111 -20.41 -0.42 18.87
C ASN A 111 -21.74 0.09 19.44
N SER A 112 -22.27 1.20 18.94
CA SER A 112 -23.63 1.64 19.30
C SER A 112 -24.72 0.77 18.68
N VAL A 113 -24.39 0.02 17.62
CA VAL A 113 -25.29 -0.91 16.92
C VAL A 113 -24.92 -2.37 17.18
N PHE A 114 -23.63 -2.72 17.21
CA PHE A 114 -23.14 -4.10 17.35
C PHE A 114 -22.39 -4.30 18.65
N HIS A 115 -22.92 -5.15 19.54
CA HIS A 115 -22.48 -5.24 20.93
C HIS A 115 -21.65 -6.50 21.17
N LEU A 116 -20.38 -6.33 21.57
CA LEU A 116 -19.53 -7.48 21.88
C LEU A 116 -19.87 -8.03 23.28
N GLY A 117 -20.31 -9.29 23.34
CA GLY A 117 -20.57 -9.98 24.61
C GLY A 117 -21.93 -9.69 25.25
N GLU A 118 -22.82 -8.98 24.56
CA GLU A 118 -24.15 -8.63 25.02
C GLU A 118 -25.24 -9.19 24.09
N GLU A 119 -26.44 -9.41 24.64
CA GLU A 119 -27.63 -9.80 23.88
C GLU A 119 -28.80 -8.84 24.19
N PRO A 120 -29.54 -8.34 23.19
CA PRO A 120 -29.40 -8.66 21.77
C PRO A 120 -28.11 -8.10 21.18
N PHE A 121 -27.44 -8.90 20.36
CA PHE A 121 -26.20 -8.52 19.67
C PHE A 121 -26.30 -7.22 18.88
N VAL A 122 -27.46 -6.96 18.27
CA VAL A 122 -27.68 -5.85 17.37
C VAL A 122 -28.79 -4.95 17.88
N THR A 123 -28.53 -3.64 17.92
CA THR A 123 -29.51 -2.59 18.15
C THR A 123 -29.52 -1.64 16.94
N PRO A 124 -30.32 -1.90 15.88
CA PRO A 124 -30.27 -1.11 14.65
C PRO A 124 -30.55 0.39 14.87
N SER A 125 -31.40 0.72 15.85
CA SER A 125 -31.72 2.11 16.20
C SER A 125 -30.58 2.88 16.88
N GLY A 126 -29.43 2.23 17.18
CA GLY A 126 -28.28 2.84 17.83
C GLY A 126 -27.33 3.59 16.90
N GLY A 127 -27.56 3.59 15.58
CA GLY A 127 -26.70 4.24 14.60
C GLY A 127 -27.51 4.81 13.43
N ARG A 128 -26.87 5.67 12.63
CA ARG A 128 -27.52 6.21 11.44
C ARG A 128 -27.60 5.15 10.35
N PHE A 129 -28.63 5.23 9.51
CA PHE A 129 -28.81 4.32 8.38
C PHE A 129 -27.56 4.17 7.49
N ASP A 130 -26.89 5.28 7.15
CA ASP A 130 -25.69 5.25 6.31
C ASP A 130 -24.48 4.58 6.98
N GLU A 131 -24.36 4.69 8.31
CA GLU A 131 -23.33 4.02 9.09
C GLU A 131 -23.57 2.51 9.15
N ILE A 132 -24.82 2.09 9.32
CA ILE A 132 -25.22 0.68 9.31
C ILE A 132 -24.93 0.06 7.94
N VAL A 133 -25.34 0.71 6.85
CA VAL A 133 -25.04 0.24 5.48
C VAL A 133 -23.52 0.09 5.27
N ARG A 134 -22.71 1.05 5.74
CA ARG A 134 -21.25 0.95 5.67
C ARG A 134 -20.69 -0.21 6.50
N ALA A 135 -21.17 -0.39 7.73
CA ALA A 135 -20.74 -1.47 8.61
C ALA A 135 -21.05 -2.85 8.01
N VAL A 136 -22.26 -3.01 7.46
CA VAL A 136 -22.70 -4.23 6.75
C VAL A 136 -21.81 -4.51 5.53
N ARG A 137 -21.58 -3.52 4.67
CA ARG A 137 -20.71 -3.65 3.48
C ARG A 137 -19.24 -3.97 3.81
N LYS A 138 -18.78 -3.60 5.01
CA LYS A 138 -17.43 -3.90 5.51
C LYS A 138 -17.35 -5.22 6.30
N CYS A 139 -18.45 -5.97 6.47
CA CYS A 139 -18.43 -7.30 7.06
C CYS A 139 -17.68 -8.29 6.15
N PRO A 140 -16.46 -8.75 6.48
CA PRO A 140 -15.66 -9.52 5.52
C PRO A 140 -16.28 -10.87 5.14
N SER A 141 -17.02 -11.50 6.06
CA SER A 141 -17.65 -12.79 5.82
C SER A 141 -18.96 -12.71 5.05
N GLY A 142 -19.54 -11.51 4.88
CA GLY A 142 -20.88 -11.37 4.30
C GLY A 142 -21.99 -11.91 5.19
N ALA A 143 -21.75 -12.00 6.50
CA ALA A 143 -22.69 -12.52 7.50
C ALA A 143 -23.81 -11.53 7.83
N LEU A 144 -23.55 -10.24 7.63
CA LEU A 144 -24.49 -9.17 7.93
C LEU A 144 -25.33 -8.80 6.70
N GLY A 145 -26.49 -8.22 6.96
CA GLY A 145 -27.29 -7.55 5.95
C GLY A 145 -28.12 -6.40 6.51
N VAL A 146 -28.63 -5.57 5.62
CA VAL A 146 -29.53 -4.45 5.91
C VAL A 146 -30.75 -4.48 4.99
N GLY A 147 -31.86 -3.97 5.51
CA GLY A 147 -33.14 -3.85 4.85
C GLY A 147 -34.02 -2.79 5.49
N ILE A 148 -35.26 -2.71 5.03
CA ILE A 148 -36.29 -1.78 5.52
C ILE A 148 -37.57 -2.60 5.73
N ASP A 149 -38.31 -2.31 6.80
CA ASP A 149 -39.59 -2.96 7.13
C ASP A 149 -39.52 -4.49 7.15
N GLY A 150 -38.46 -5.05 7.74
CA GLY A 150 -38.26 -6.50 7.83
C GLY A 150 -37.78 -7.16 6.53
N VAL A 151 -37.61 -6.39 5.45
CA VAL A 151 -37.24 -6.90 4.12
C VAL A 151 -35.80 -6.53 3.77
N ARG A 152 -34.95 -7.55 3.61
CA ARG A 152 -33.56 -7.40 3.17
C ARG A 152 -33.48 -6.78 1.78
N ASN A 153 -32.56 -5.83 1.57
CA ASN A 153 -32.38 -5.16 0.28
C ASN A 153 -30.97 -5.40 -0.29
N TRP A 154 -30.83 -6.31 -1.25
CA TRP A 154 -29.52 -6.69 -1.83
C TRP A 154 -28.72 -5.52 -2.40
N ALA A 155 -29.37 -4.52 -2.99
CA ALA A 155 -28.69 -3.34 -3.56
C ALA A 155 -28.03 -2.44 -2.48
N LEU A 156 -28.51 -2.49 -1.24
CA LEU A 156 -27.86 -1.83 -0.11
C LEU A 156 -26.69 -2.65 0.43
N ASN A 157 -26.73 -3.98 0.31
CA ASN A 157 -25.76 -4.90 0.90
C ASN A 157 -24.53 -5.12 0.02
N ASP A 158 -24.77 -5.38 -1.26
CA ASP A 158 -23.76 -5.84 -2.19
C ASP A 158 -23.32 -4.69 -3.12
N THR A 159 -22.03 -4.64 -3.43
CA THR A 159 -21.40 -3.60 -4.26
C THR A 159 -20.50 -4.26 -5.28
N ILE A 160 -20.43 -3.73 -6.50
CA ILE A 160 -19.51 -4.27 -7.51
C ILE A 160 -18.05 -3.95 -7.10
N ARG A 161 -17.23 -4.98 -6.96
CA ARG A 161 -15.78 -4.88 -6.71
C ARG A 161 -15.02 -5.70 -7.76
N PRO A 162 -13.72 -5.45 -7.97
CA PRO A 162 -12.90 -6.32 -8.81
C PRO A 162 -12.82 -7.75 -8.23
N ALA A 163 -12.67 -8.75 -9.10
CA ALA A 163 -12.32 -10.11 -8.70
C ALA A 163 -11.01 -10.10 -7.93
N ARG A 164 -11.09 -10.27 -6.60
CA ARG A 164 -9.96 -10.20 -5.69
C ARG A 164 -10.02 -11.26 -4.62
N VAL A 165 -8.86 -11.86 -4.35
CA VAL A 165 -8.56 -12.68 -3.19
C VAL A 165 -7.51 -11.94 -2.36
N GLU A 166 -7.90 -11.46 -1.18
CA GLU A 166 -6.99 -10.83 -0.22
C GLU A 166 -6.55 -11.88 0.82
N VAL A 167 -5.24 -11.98 1.04
CA VAL A 167 -4.63 -12.75 2.12
C VAL A 167 -4.57 -11.87 3.36
N SER A 168 -5.58 -11.97 4.24
CA SER A 168 -5.55 -11.19 5.48
C SER A 168 -4.45 -11.69 6.43
N LYS A 169 -3.81 -10.75 7.13
CA LYS A 169 -2.72 -11.03 8.06
C LYS A 169 -3.16 -12.05 9.11
N ASP A 170 -2.43 -13.16 9.23
CA ASP A 170 -2.67 -14.16 10.27
C ASP A 170 -4.12 -14.70 10.26
N GLY A 171 -4.81 -14.60 9.12
CA GLY A 171 -6.26 -14.71 9.04
C GLY A 171 -6.78 -15.39 7.77
N PRO A 172 -8.08 -15.32 7.50
CA PRO A 172 -8.71 -15.95 6.34
C PRO A 172 -8.30 -15.32 4.99
N TYR A 173 -8.65 -15.99 3.90
CA TYR A 173 -8.76 -15.31 2.61
C TYR A 173 -10.07 -14.53 2.57
N ARG A 174 -10.04 -13.27 2.15
CA ARG A 174 -11.23 -12.44 1.90
C ARG A 174 -11.43 -12.34 0.41
N VAL A 175 -12.59 -12.76 -0.06
CA VAL A 175 -12.89 -12.85 -1.49
C VAL A 175 -14.03 -11.89 -1.81
N THR A 176 -13.89 -11.16 -2.90
CA THR A 176 -14.92 -10.21 -3.40
C THR A 176 -15.41 -10.61 -4.78
N SER A 177 -16.39 -9.86 -5.30
CA SER A 177 -17.16 -10.09 -6.53
C SER A 177 -16.37 -10.74 -7.67
N GLY A 178 -17.02 -11.59 -8.47
CA GLY A 178 -16.41 -12.12 -9.70
C GLY A 178 -15.50 -13.33 -9.51
N VAL A 179 -15.33 -13.82 -8.26
CA VAL A 179 -14.69 -15.11 -7.97
C VAL A 179 -15.75 -16.12 -7.53
N ALA A 180 -16.04 -17.11 -8.37
CA ALA A 180 -16.97 -18.19 -8.03
C ALA A 180 -16.35 -19.17 -7.01
N LEU A 181 -17.14 -19.65 -6.04
CA LEU A 181 -16.70 -20.68 -5.10
C LEU A 181 -17.25 -22.04 -5.52
N ILE A 182 -16.36 -22.92 -5.98
CA ILE A 182 -16.70 -24.24 -6.53
C ILE A 182 -16.33 -25.31 -5.49
N GLY A 183 -17.26 -26.22 -5.23
CA GLY A 183 -17.08 -27.33 -4.29
C GLY A 183 -16.39 -28.53 -4.92
N GLU A 184 -16.10 -29.53 -4.09
CA GLU A 184 -15.40 -30.77 -4.50
C GLU A 184 -16.16 -31.57 -5.56
N ASN A 185 -17.49 -31.39 -5.65
CA ASN A 185 -18.35 -32.02 -6.65
C ASN A 185 -18.43 -31.26 -7.99
N GLY A 186 -17.71 -30.14 -8.13
CA GLY A 186 -17.75 -29.26 -9.30
C GLY A 186 -18.94 -28.29 -9.36
N GLY A 187 -19.86 -28.35 -8.38
CA GLY A 187 -20.98 -27.41 -8.25
C GLY A 187 -20.63 -26.21 -7.35
N PRO A 188 -21.50 -25.17 -7.29
CA PRO A 188 -21.30 -24.06 -6.36
C PRO A 188 -21.38 -24.53 -4.90
N VAL A 189 -20.50 -24.00 -4.04
CA VAL A 189 -20.59 -24.26 -2.60
C VAL A 189 -21.83 -23.55 -2.03
N GLN A 190 -22.70 -24.30 -1.37
CA GLN A 190 -23.86 -23.75 -0.69
C GLN A 190 -23.44 -22.78 0.43
N ARG A 191 -23.97 -21.55 0.38
CA ARG A 191 -23.77 -20.52 1.40
C ARG A 191 -24.92 -20.53 2.42
N PRO A 192 -24.66 -20.14 3.69
CA PRO A 192 -25.71 -19.94 4.69
C PRO A 192 -26.77 -18.93 4.26
N THR A 193 -27.95 -19.01 4.86
CA THR A 193 -29.09 -18.14 4.53
C THR A 193 -28.76 -16.66 4.76
N GLY A 194 -29.04 -15.81 3.78
CA GLY A 194 -28.77 -14.37 3.88
C GLY A 194 -27.29 -13.99 3.75
N ALA A 195 -26.41 -14.90 3.31
CA ALA A 195 -25.04 -14.58 2.94
C ALA A 195 -24.99 -13.52 1.83
N SER A 196 -23.98 -12.66 1.87
CA SER A 196 -23.66 -11.78 0.73
C SER A 196 -23.43 -12.61 -0.54
N THR A 197 -23.91 -12.11 -1.68
CA THR A 197 -23.59 -12.68 -3.00
C THR A 197 -22.22 -12.21 -3.48
N GLU A 198 -21.78 -11.05 -2.98
CA GLU A 198 -20.61 -10.28 -3.39
C GLU A 198 -19.29 -10.78 -2.80
N HIS A 199 -19.26 -11.04 -1.49
CA HIS A 199 -18.03 -11.38 -0.78
C HIS A 199 -18.21 -12.49 0.25
N TYR A 200 -17.10 -13.16 0.57
CA TYR A 200 -17.05 -14.25 1.55
C TYR A 200 -15.64 -14.44 2.10
N CYS A 201 -15.53 -15.14 3.24
CA CYS A 201 -14.24 -15.45 3.88
C CYS A 201 -13.97 -16.94 3.91
N LEU A 202 -12.79 -17.36 3.42
CA LEU A 202 -12.35 -18.75 3.44
C LEU A 202 -11.30 -19.01 4.52
N CYS A 203 -11.41 -20.17 5.18
CA CYS A 203 -10.45 -20.60 6.18
C CYS A 203 -9.08 -20.86 5.55
N ARG A 204 -8.04 -20.34 6.19
CA ARG A 204 -6.63 -20.52 5.82
C ARG A 204 -5.80 -21.26 6.89
N CYS A 205 -6.29 -21.28 8.13
CA CYS A 205 -5.59 -21.86 9.28
C CYS A 205 -5.78 -23.38 9.45
N GLY A 206 -6.61 -24.04 8.64
CA GLY A 206 -6.94 -25.46 8.78
C GLY A 206 -7.91 -25.81 9.92
N SER A 207 -8.13 -24.92 10.88
CA SER A 207 -8.86 -25.22 12.13
C SER A 207 -10.30 -24.70 12.18
N SER A 208 -10.84 -24.12 11.10
CA SER A 208 -12.22 -23.63 11.13
C SER A 208 -13.24 -24.76 11.36
N LEU A 209 -14.28 -24.45 12.13
CA LEU A 209 -15.41 -25.34 12.35
C LEU A 209 -16.41 -25.34 11.16
N ASN A 210 -16.39 -24.31 10.30
CA ASN A 210 -17.36 -24.14 9.22
C ASN A 210 -16.71 -24.19 7.82
N LYS A 211 -15.72 -25.07 7.61
CA LYS A 211 -14.99 -25.17 6.34
C LYS A 211 -15.95 -25.34 5.14
N PRO A 212 -15.65 -24.72 3.99
CA PRO A 212 -14.44 -23.94 3.69
C PRO A 212 -14.47 -22.51 4.27
N PHE A 213 -15.57 -22.06 4.86
CA PHE A 213 -15.68 -20.72 5.42
C PHE A 213 -14.86 -20.56 6.70
N CYS A 214 -14.43 -19.33 6.99
CA CYS A 214 -13.76 -19.02 8.25
C CYS A 214 -14.77 -18.86 9.38
N SER A 215 -14.49 -19.49 10.52
CA SER A 215 -15.30 -19.40 11.74
C SER A 215 -14.57 -18.67 12.88
N GLY A 216 -13.55 -17.86 12.58
CA GLY A 216 -12.74 -17.16 13.59
C GLY A 216 -11.70 -18.02 14.33
N MET A 217 -11.67 -19.34 14.14
CA MET A 217 -10.74 -20.25 14.86
C MET A 217 -9.25 -19.93 14.71
N HIS A 218 -8.86 -19.13 13.71
CA HIS A 218 -7.49 -18.68 13.51
C HIS A 218 -6.96 -17.90 14.75
N TRP A 219 -7.83 -17.18 15.46
CA TRP A 219 -7.49 -16.56 16.74
C TRP A 219 -7.18 -17.59 17.82
N SER A 220 -8.03 -18.60 17.98
CA SER A 220 -7.91 -19.62 19.03
C SER A 220 -6.70 -20.53 18.84
N VAL A 221 -6.31 -20.80 17.59
CA VAL A 221 -5.12 -21.60 17.28
C VAL A 221 -3.87 -20.76 17.06
N VAL A 222 -3.96 -19.43 17.28
CA VAL A 222 -2.86 -18.48 17.12
C VAL A 222 -2.17 -18.67 15.77
N PHE A 223 -2.98 -18.76 14.72
CA PHE A 223 -2.49 -18.94 13.37
C PHE A 223 -1.64 -17.73 12.98
N SER A 224 -0.49 -17.98 12.36
CA SER A 224 0.40 -16.92 11.92
C SER A 224 1.00 -17.19 10.55
N ASP A 225 1.26 -16.09 9.83
CA ASP A 225 2.05 -16.09 8.62
C ASP A 225 3.54 -16.20 8.89
N PRO A 226 4.32 -16.79 7.97
CA PRO A 226 5.78 -16.73 8.04
C PRO A 226 6.25 -15.28 8.03
N VAL A 227 7.06 -14.89 9.01
CA VAL A 227 7.74 -13.59 9.03
C VAL A 227 9.10 -13.75 8.34
N PRO A 228 9.38 -13.05 7.22
CA PRO A 228 10.61 -13.24 6.45
C PRO A 228 11.90 -12.99 7.24
N ASP A 229 11.87 -11.99 8.14
CA ASP A 229 12.94 -11.68 9.08
C ASP A 229 12.33 -11.01 10.34
N PRO A 230 12.29 -11.70 11.48
CA PRO A 230 11.75 -11.14 12.73
C PRO A 230 12.54 -9.96 13.30
N MET A 231 13.81 -9.80 12.89
CA MET A 231 14.68 -8.71 13.36
C MET A 231 14.65 -7.49 12.43
N ARG A 232 13.97 -7.58 11.29
CA ARG A 232 13.84 -6.47 10.34
C ARG A 232 12.94 -5.38 10.91
N GLU A 233 13.44 -4.15 10.92
CA GLU A 233 12.62 -2.98 11.20
C GLU A 233 11.56 -2.81 10.09
N PRO A 234 10.26 -2.78 10.42
CA PRO A 234 9.21 -2.62 9.42
C PRO A 234 9.29 -1.23 8.78
N THR A 235 8.81 -1.08 7.55
CA THR A 235 8.62 0.25 6.96
C THR A 235 7.46 0.98 7.63
N LEU A 236 7.39 2.31 7.51
CA LEU A 236 6.21 3.06 7.94
C LEU A 236 4.95 2.62 7.20
N PHE A 237 5.07 2.19 5.94
CA PHE A 237 3.97 1.64 5.15
C PHE A 237 3.43 0.34 5.77
N GLU A 238 4.32 -0.59 6.11
CA GLU A 238 3.95 -1.85 6.75
C GLU A 238 3.32 -1.63 8.12
N TRP A 239 3.91 -0.73 8.92
CA TRP A 239 3.39 -0.42 10.25
C TRP A 239 2.03 0.27 10.19
N ALA A 240 1.83 1.20 9.25
CA ALA A 240 0.55 1.88 9.05
C ALA A 240 -0.60 0.95 8.69
N GLY A 241 -0.32 -0.29 8.24
CA GLY A 241 -1.31 -1.23 7.72
C GLY A 241 -1.44 -1.22 6.19
N GLY A 242 -0.42 -0.72 5.49
CA GLY A 242 -0.32 -0.75 4.03
C GLY A 242 -1.26 0.21 3.31
N TYR A 243 -1.48 -0.05 2.03
CA TYR A 243 -2.30 0.78 1.16
C TYR A 243 -3.76 0.89 1.62
N PRO A 244 -4.43 -0.20 2.07
CA PRO A 244 -5.82 -0.12 2.53
C PRO A 244 -6.02 0.86 3.69
N ALA A 245 -5.10 0.88 4.66
CA ALA A 245 -5.18 1.79 5.81
C ALA A 245 -4.97 3.25 5.40
N LEU A 246 -3.96 3.53 4.56
CA LEU A 246 -3.71 4.88 4.03
C LEU A 246 -4.84 5.36 3.11
N LEU A 247 -5.48 4.46 2.37
CA LEU A 247 -6.65 4.77 1.55
C LEU A 247 -7.87 5.11 2.40
N ASP A 248 -8.16 4.33 3.45
CA ASP A 248 -9.26 4.65 4.37
C ASP A 248 -9.04 6.02 5.03
N MET A 249 -7.81 6.33 5.47
CA MET A 249 -7.43 7.65 6.01
C MET A 249 -7.67 8.78 5.02
N THR A 250 -7.13 8.67 3.79
CA THR A 250 -7.27 9.73 2.78
C THR A 250 -8.72 9.91 2.35
N ARG A 251 -9.50 8.82 2.27
CA ARG A 251 -10.95 8.91 2.01
C ARG A 251 -11.68 9.65 3.12
N ILE A 252 -11.38 9.38 4.40
CA ILE A 252 -11.95 10.14 5.52
C ILE A 252 -11.60 11.63 5.39
N PHE A 253 -10.32 11.94 5.14
CA PHE A 253 -9.87 13.32 4.95
C PHE A 253 -10.67 14.05 3.87
N TYR A 254 -10.71 13.49 2.65
CA TYR A 254 -11.34 14.15 1.50
C TYR A 254 -12.86 14.12 1.51
N SER A 255 -13.50 13.13 2.13
CA SER A 255 -14.97 13.01 2.15
C SER A 255 -15.64 13.68 3.34
N ARG A 256 -14.95 13.75 4.49
CA ARG A 256 -15.49 14.31 5.75
C ARG A 256 -14.91 15.69 6.05
N TYR A 257 -13.59 15.78 6.13
CA TYR A 257 -12.92 16.97 6.66
C TYR A 257 -12.80 18.10 5.64
N VAL A 258 -12.36 17.79 4.41
CA VAL A 258 -12.18 18.81 3.36
C VAL A 258 -13.48 19.57 3.03
N PRO A 259 -14.65 18.93 2.81
CA PRO A 259 -15.87 19.65 2.48
C PRO A 259 -16.41 20.50 3.64
N ALA A 260 -16.10 20.13 4.88
CA ALA A 260 -16.54 20.83 6.08
C ALA A 260 -15.63 22.02 6.46
N ASP A 261 -14.41 22.09 5.91
CA ASP A 261 -13.40 23.08 6.31
C ASP A 261 -13.36 24.29 5.35
N THR A 262 -13.63 25.48 5.89
CA THR A 262 -13.69 26.71 5.08
C THR A 262 -12.33 27.17 4.56
N LEU A 263 -11.22 26.73 5.16
CA LEU A 263 -9.87 27.18 4.83
C LEU A 263 -9.21 26.28 3.77
N VAL A 264 -9.39 24.96 3.94
CA VAL A 264 -8.80 23.93 3.09
C VAL A 264 -9.75 23.51 1.97
N GLY A 265 -11.06 23.46 2.20
CA GLY A 265 -12.08 23.05 1.23
C GLY A 265 -11.94 23.71 -0.15
N PRO A 266 -11.78 25.04 -0.25
CA PRO A 266 -11.63 25.72 -1.54
C PRO A 266 -10.42 25.26 -2.38
N LEU A 267 -9.34 24.76 -1.75
CA LEU A 267 -8.18 24.25 -2.48
C LEU A 267 -8.48 22.98 -3.29
N PHE A 268 -9.50 22.23 -2.87
CA PHE A 268 -9.87 20.93 -3.42
C PHE A 268 -11.23 20.94 -4.13
N ALA A 269 -11.85 22.11 -4.33
CA ALA A 269 -13.19 22.23 -4.92
C ALA A 269 -13.32 21.58 -6.31
N THR A 270 -12.23 21.49 -7.06
CA THR A 270 -12.17 20.88 -8.40
C THR A 270 -11.31 19.61 -8.41
N MET A 271 -11.12 18.95 -7.26
CA MET A 271 -10.34 17.72 -7.21
C MET A 271 -11.02 16.59 -7.99
N SER A 272 -10.21 15.71 -8.56
CA SER A 272 -10.72 14.50 -9.21
C SER A 272 -11.31 13.53 -8.17
N PRO A 273 -12.36 12.76 -8.48
CA PRO A 273 -12.93 11.78 -7.55
C PRO A 273 -11.92 10.73 -7.03
N ASP A 274 -10.91 10.40 -7.84
CA ASP A 274 -9.83 9.45 -7.50
C ASP A 274 -8.64 10.10 -6.76
N HIS A 275 -8.78 11.35 -6.30
CA HIS A 275 -7.73 12.04 -5.57
C HIS A 275 -7.29 11.33 -4.26
N PRO A 276 -8.21 10.76 -3.44
CA PRO A 276 -7.82 9.98 -2.26
C PRO A 276 -6.88 8.82 -2.61
N GLU A 277 -7.20 8.06 -3.66
CA GLU A 277 -6.42 6.92 -4.15
C GLU A 277 -4.99 7.34 -4.56
N ARG A 278 -4.86 8.48 -5.23
CA ARG A 278 -3.55 9.03 -5.63
C ARG A 278 -2.71 9.45 -4.43
N VAL A 279 -3.32 10.07 -3.43
CA VAL A 279 -2.60 10.51 -2.21
C VAL A 279 -2.21 9.29 -1.36
N ALA A 280 -3.07 8.27 -1.25
CA ALA A 280 -2.73 7.02 -0.59
C ALA A 280 -1.58 6.29 -1.29
N ALA A 281 -1.58 6.25 -2.62
CA ALA A 281 -0.49 5.69 -3.42
C ALA A 281 0.82 6.45 -3.20
N TRP A 282 0.75 7.79 -3.16
CA TRP A 282 1.90 8.64 -2.87
C TRP A 282 2.48 8.33 -1.48
N LEU A 283 1.66 8.36 -0.44
CA LEU A 283 2.09 8.07 0.93
C LEU A 283 2.67 6.67 1.05
N SER A 284 2.07 5.70 0.36
CA SER A 284 2.53 4.31 0.38
C SER A 284 3.97 4.19 -0.13
N GLU A 285 4.27 4.78 -1.28
CA GLU A 285 5.61 4.74 -1.87
C GLU A 285 6.62 5.52 -1.01
N VAL A 286 6.23 6.68 -0.48
CA VAL A 286 7.10 7.49 0.37
C VAL A 286 7.44 6.79 1.69
N PHE A 287 6.50 6.05 2.27
CA PHE A 287 6.67 5.31 3.52
C PHE A 287 7.35 3.95 3.35
N GLY A 288 7.97 3.69 2.19
CA GLY A 288 8.75 2.48 1.93
C GLY A 288 7.95 1.32 1.34
N GLY A 289 6.71 1.56 0.93
CA GLY A 289 5.90 0.60 0.18
C GLY A 289 6.29 0.52 -1.31
N PRO A 290 5.53 -0.26 -2.11
CA PRO A 290 5.75 -0.38 -3.54
C PRO A 290 5.54 0.94 -4.30
N LYS A 291 5.92 0.97 -5.57
CA LYS A 291 5.81 2.13 -6.47
C LYS A 291 4.38 2.41 -6.96
N PHE A 292 3.42 2.38 -6.05
CA PHE A 292 2.02 2.59 -6.39
C PHE A 292 1.79 3.94 -7.06
N TYR A 293 2.54 4.98 -6.69
CA TYR A 293 2.38 6.29 -7.28
C TYR A 293 3.17 6.47 -8.56
N SER A 294 4.47 6.19 -8.53
CA SER A 294 5.35 6.48 -9.66
C SER A 294 4.99 5.69 -10.91
N ASP A 295 4.61 4.42 -10.76
CA ASP A 295 4.30 3.55 -11.90
C ASP A 295 2.97 3.92 -12.58
N HIS A 296 2.02 4.52 -11.85
CA HIS A 296 0.67 4.82 -12.35
C HIS A 296 0.41 6.32 -12.58
N PHE A 297 1.09 7.19 -11.84
CA PHE A 297 0.81 8.63 -11.82
C PHE A 297 2.04 9.50 -12.13
N GLY A 298 3.21 8.94 -12.45
CA GLY A 298 4.34 9.72 -13.01
C GLY A 298 5.23 10.42 -11.99
N GLY A 299 5.21 10.00 -10.72
CA GLY A 299 6.24 10.34 -9.73
C GLY A 299 6.26 11.81 -9.27
N TYR A 300 7.40 12.23 -8.69
CA TYR A 300 7.54 13.52 -8.02
C TYR A 300 7.18 14.72 -8.92
N ALA A 301 7.67 14.73 -10.16
CA ALA A 301 7.42 15.83 -11.10
C ALA A 301 5.92 16.03 -11.35
N ARG A 302 5.15 14.94 -11.50
CA ARG A 302 3.69 15.02 -11.63
C ARG A 302 3.05 15.58 -10.36
N MET A 303 3.46 15.11 -9.19
CA MET A 303 2.91 15.58 -7.92
C MET A 303 3.09 17.10 -7.76
N ILE A 304 4.30 17.62 -8.03
CA ILE A 304 4.57 19.06 -7.94
C ILE A 304 3.76 19.85 -8.97
N SER A 305 3.56 19.33 -10.19
CA SER A 305 2.77 20.04 -11.21
C SER A 305 1.35 20.40 -10.75
N HIS A 306 0.78 19.64 -9.80
CA HIS A 306 -0.55 19.93 -9.23
C HIS A 306 -0.54 21.00 -8.13
N HIS A 307 0.64 21.35 -7.61
CA HIS A 307 0.83 22.34 -6.55
C HIS A 307 1.28 23.70 -7.09
N VAL A 308 1.97 23.73 -8.23
CA VAL A 308 2.48 24.97 -8.84
C VAL A 308 1.36 25.98 -9.08
N GLY A 309 1.59 27.23 -8.67
CA GLY A 309 0.66 28.35 -8.88
C GLY A 309 -0.60 28.31 -8.02
N LYS A 310 -0.70 27.41 -7.03
CA LYS A 310 -1.87 27.32 -6.14
C LYS A 310 -1.91 28.39 -5.05
N GLY A 311 -0.80 29.10 -4.80
CA GLY A 311 -0.73 30.16 -3.79
C GLY A 311 -1.14 29.69 -2.40
N ILE A 312 -0.69 28.50 -1.98
CA ILE A 312 -1.02 27.93 -0.68
C ILE A 312 -0.50 28.88 0.40
N ARG A 313 -1.34 29.17 1.41
CA ARG A 313 -0.99 30.05 2.54
C ARG A 313 -0.53 29.27 3.77
N PRO A 314 0.28 29.87 4.66
CA PRO A 314 0.80 29.20 5.86
C PRO A 314 -0.27 28.59 6.77
N GLU A 315 -1.41 29.25 6.93
CA GLU A 315 -2.54 28.75 7.71
C GLU A 315 -3.24 27.56 7.04
N GLN A 316 -3.29 27.53 5.70
CA GLN A 316 -3.91 26.44 4.95
C GLN A 316 -3.10 25.15 5.10
N ARG A 317 -1.76 25.21 4.98
CA ARG A 317 -0.92 24.02 5.18
C ARG A 317 -0.96 23.51 6.62
N ALA A 318 -0.97 24.42 7.62
CA ALA A 318 -1.06 24.03 9.02
C ALA A 318 -2.39 23.32 9.31
N ARG A 319 -3.49 23.84 8.76
CA ARG A 319 -4.81 23.23 8.89
C ARG A 319 -4.89 21.87 8.18
N TRP A 320 -4.31 21.75 6.99
CA TRP A 320 -4.21 20.48 6.26
C TRP A 320 -3.48 19.41 7.09
N VAL A 321 -2.33 19.74 7.70
CA VAL A 321 -1.58 18.79 8.55
C VAL A 321 -2.42 18.33 9.73
N SER A 322 -3.10 19.25 10.43
CA SER A 322 -3.95 18.92 11.57
C SER A 322 -5.12 17.99 11.20
N LEU A 323 -5.76 18.23 10.06
CA LEU A 323 -6.90 17.43 9.60
C LEU A 323 -6.46 16.04 9.08
N MET A 324 -5.29 15.94 8.45
CA MET A 324 -4.70 14.65 8.07
C MET A 324 -4.37 13.80 9.30
N ALA A 325 -3.82 14.41 10.35
CA ALA A 325 -3.56 13.70 11.61
C ALA A 325 -4.85 13.18 12.26
N GLN A 326 -5.91 14.01 12.32
CA GLN A 326 -7.24 13.57 12.80
C GLN A 326 -7.83 12.45 11.93
N SER A 327 -7.64 12.51 10.62
CA SER A 327 -8.10 11.46 9.70
C SER A 327 -7.37 10.13 9.94
N ALA A 328 -6.11 10.17 10.37
CA ALA A 328 -5.36 8.98 10.75
C ALA A 328 -5.93 8.34 12.04
N ASP A 329 -6.37 9.15 13.01
CA ASP A 329 -7.05 8.66 14.21
C ASP A 329 -8.39 8.00 13.85
N ASP A 330 -9.22 8.68 13.07
CA ASP A 330 -10.52 8.17 12.63
C ASP A 330 -10.41 6.90 11.78
N ALA A 331 -9.33 6.75 11.02
CA ALA A 331 -9.05 5.55 10.23
C ALA A 331 -8.50 4.38 11.06
N GLY A 332 -8.13 4.63 12.34
CA GLY A 332 -7.53 3.63 13.20
C GLY A 332 -6.07 3.29 12.86
N LEU A 333 -5.32 4.24 12.28
CA LEU A 333 -3.87 4.06 12.12
C LEU A 333 -3.19 3.91 13.50
N PRO A 334 -2.04 3.23 13.59
CA PRO A 334 -1.32 3.02 14.85
C PRO A 334 -1.14 4.32 15.64
N ALA A 335 -1.41 4.30 16.94
CA ALA A 335 -1.35 5.49 17.81
C ALA A 335 -0.09 5.55 18.68
N ASP A 336 0.86 4.63 18.46
CA ASP A 336 2.12 4.61 19.18
C ASP A 336 2.95 5.89 18.93
N PRO A 337 3.67 6.41 19.96
CA PRO A 337 4.45 7.64 19.83
C PRO A 337 5.44 7.64 18.67
N GLU A 338 6.08 6.49 18.43
CA GLU A 338 7.10 6.30 17.40
C GLU A 338 6.53 6.54 16.00
N PHE A 339 5.44 5.86 15.65
CA PHE A 339 4.76 6.05 14.36
C PHE A 339 4.19 7.46 14.22
N ARG A 340 3.55 7.97 15.28
CA ARG A 340 2.89 9.28 15.22
C ARG A 340 3.89 10.42 15.06
N ALA A 341 5.04 10.34 15.72
CA ALA A 341 6.13 11.29 15.52
C ALA A 341 6.63 11.29 14.07
N ALA A 342 6.93 10.10 13.52
CA ALA A 342 7.42 9.97 12.15
C ALA A 342 6.39 10.45 11.11
N PHE A 343 5.12 10.07 11.28
CA PHE A 343 4.02 10.43 10.39
C PHE A 343 3.75 11.95 10.38
N VAL A 344 3.62 12.58 11.55
CA VAL A 344 3.36 14.03 11.65
C VAL A 344 4.55 14.83 11.14
N ALA A 345 5.79 14.40 11.41
CA ALA A 345 6.98 15.04 10.89
C ALA A 345 7.01 15.04 9.36
N TYR A 346 6.60 13.94 8.72
CA TYR A 346 6.45 13.88 7.27
C TYR A 346 5.39 14.85 6.75
N LEU A 347 4.18 14.85 7.35
CA LEU A 347 3.11 15.75 6.94
C LEU A 347 3.56 17.20 7.02
N GLU A 348 4.26 17.57 8.10
CA GLU A 348 4.82 18.89 8.28
C GLU A 348 5.83 19.23 7.19
N TRP A 349 6.83 18.36 7.00
CA TRP A 349 7.88 18.53 5.99
C TRP A 349 7.31 18.64 4.57
N GLY A 350 6.42 17.73 4.18
CA GLY A 350 5.80 17.69 2.86
C GLY A 350 4.90 18.90 2.61
N SER A 351 4.14 19.34 3.63
CA SER A 351 3.27 20.52 3.51
C SER A 351 4.06 21.82 3.27
N ARG A 352 5.29 21.92 3.78
CA ARG A 352 6.19 23.06 3.51
C ARG A 352 6.74 23.03 2.09
N ILE A 353 7.02 21.84 1.56
CA ILE A 353 7.41 21.69 0.14
C ILE A 353 6.25 22.11 -0.76
N ALA A 354 5.03 21.68 -0.47
CA ALA A 354 3.84 22.10 -1.20
C ALA A 354 3.65 23.62 -1.15
N LEU A 355 3.82 24.23 0.03
CA LEU A 355 3.79 25.69 0.21
C LEU A 355 4.80 26.38 -0.72
N GLU A 356 6.09 26.00 -0.65
CA GLU A 356 7.17 26.59 -1.46
C GLU A 356 6.89 26.48 -2.96
N ASN A 357 6.51 25.29 -3.43
CA ASN A 357 6.28 25.06 -4.86
C ASN A 357 5.00 25.73 -5.38
N SER A 358 4.08 26.14 -4.50
CA SER A 358 2.84 26.79 -4.90
C SER A 358 2.95 28.29 -5.16
N GLN A 359 4.08 28.91 -4.78
CA GLN A 359 4.30 30.34 -4.94
C GLN A 359 4.51 30.73 -6.41
N ALA A 360 4.25 31.99 -6.75
CA ALA A 360 4.29 32.48 -8.12
C ALA A 360 5.71 32.52 -8.72
N ASP A 361 6.73 32.70 -7.87
CA ASP A 361 8.15 32.77 -8.23
C ASP A 361 8.89 31.43 -8.04
N ALA A 362 8.16 30.35 -7.72
CA ALA A 362 8.74 29.04 -7.50
C ALA A 362 9.41 28.47 -8.77
N GLN A 363 10.63 27.95 -8.61
CA GLN A 363 11.39 27.23 -9.61
C GLN A 363 11.69 25.80 -9.09
N PRO A 364 10.74 24.86 -9.20
CA PRO A 364 10.95 23.49 -8.75
C PRO A 364 12.11 22.82 -9.50
N PRO A 365 13.02 22.08 -8.82
CA PRO A 365 14.07 21.35 -9.51
C PRO A 365 13.46 20.24 -10.40
N PRO A 366 13.93 20.09 -11.65
CA PRO A 366 13.23 19.29 -12.67
C PRO A 366 13.26 17.78 -12.42
N ASN A 367 14.30 17.26 -11.78
CA ASN A 367 14.58 15.82 -11.68
C ASN A 367 14.65 15.32 -10.23
N MET A 368 13.87 15.92 -9.33
CA MET A 368 13.81 15.48 -7.93
C MET A 368 13.32 14.02 -7.84
N PRO A 369 14.00 13.15 -7.06
CA PRO A 369 13.55 11.79 -6.85
C PRO A 369 12.29 11.75 -5.98
N MET A 370 11.59 10.61 -6.01
CA MET A 370 10.56 10.33 -5.01
C MET A 370 11.16 10.38 -3.60
N PRO A 371 10.53 11.09 -2.65
CA PRO A 371 11.04 11.13 -1.30
C PRO A 371 10.86 9.77 -0.65
N ARG A 372 11.81 9.42 0.20
CA ARG A 372 11.71 8.29 1.11
C ARG A 372 11.68 8.82 2.52
N TRP A 373 10.74 8.33 3.31
CA TRP A 373 10.58 8.73 4.70
C TRP A 373 10.66 7.50 5.60
N TRP A 374 11.49 7.59 6.63
CA TRP A 374 11.77 6.51 7.57
C TRP A 374 11.46 6.93 9.01
N TRP A 375 11.55 6.01 9.97
CA TRP A 375 11.29 6.25 11.40
C TRP A 375 12.08 7.42 11.95
N VAL A 376 13.35 7.53 11.54
CA VAL A 376 14.20 8.68 11.83
C VAL A 376 14.16 9.62 10.64
N CYS A 377 13.84 10.88 10.90
CA CYS A 377 13.82 11.93 9.88
C CYS A 377 15.23 12.13 9.31
N ASP A 378 15.51 11.63 8.11
CA ASP A 378 16.74 11.96 7.38
C ASP A 378 16.61 13.30 6.61
N ALA A 379 15.74 14.19 7.08
CA ALA A 379 15.53 15.54 6.58
C ALA A 379 16.66 16.49 7.06
N SER A 380 17.90 16.09 6.82
CA SER A 380 19.10 16.85 7.20
C SER A 380 19.18 18.19 6.44
N PRO A 381 19.67 19.28 7.04
CA PRO A 381 19.88 20.55 6.34
C PRO A 381 20.67 20.37 5.03
N GLY A 382 20.14 20.91 3.92
CA GLY A 382 20.75 20.79 2.60
C GLY A 382 20.54 19.46 1.88
N SER A 383 19.67 18.57 2.37
CA SER A 383 19.27 17.33 1.68
C SER A 383 18.31 17.55 0.50
N ARG A 384 17.80 18.77 0.33
CA ARG A 384 16.96 19.17 -0.80
C ARG A 384 17.24 20.60 -1.24
N ILE A 385 16.79 20.93 -2.45
CA ILE A 385 16.79 22.30 -2.98
C ILE A 385 15.43 22.92 -2.73
N SER A 386 15.42 24.17 -2.28
CA SER A 386 14.18 24.94 -2.18
C SER A 386 13.74 25.40 -3.56
N ALA A 387 12.44 25.32 -3.85
CA ALA A 387 11.88 25.91 -5.05
C ALA A 387 12.01 27.45 -5.07
N LEU A 388 12.32 28.06 -3.93
CA LEU A 388 12.54 29.51 -3.81
C LEU A 388 14.05 29.86 -3.75
N ALA A 389 14.95 28.90 -3.96
CA ALA A 389 16.38 29.16 -3.96
C ALA A 389 16.76 30.09 -5.12
N LYS A 390 17.57 31.11 -4.85
CA LYS A 390 18.11 31.99 -5.90
C LYS A 390 19.08 31.19 -6.78
N PRO A 391 19.17 31.46 -8.10
CA PRO A 391 20.03 30.72 -9.04
C PRO A 391 21.51 30.66 -8.61
N THR A 392 21.99 31.61 -7.81
CA THR A 392 23.36 31.67 -7.30
C THR A 392 23.65 30.75 -6.10
N GLN A 393 22.64 30.11 -5.50
CA GLN A 393 22.83 29.03 -4.51
C GLN A 393 22.80 27.62 -5.12
N ALA A 394 22.42 27.49 -6.40
CA ALA A 394 22.65 26.29 -7.20
C ALA A 394 24.15 26.30 -7.59
N GLY A 395 24.99 25.89 -6.65
CA GLY A 395 26.43 26.09 -6.70
C GLY A 395 27.03 25.78 -8.07
N GLU A 396 27.87 26.71 -8.55
CA GLU A 396 28.89 26.45 -9.56
C GLU A 396 29.61 25.15 -9.15
N ALA A 397 29.19 24.03 -9.74
CA ALA A 397 29.93 22.80 -9.59
C ALA A 397 31.33 23.08 -10.13
N ASN A 398 32.36 22.88 -9.30
CA ASN A 398 33.76 23.14 -9.65
C ASN A 398 34.03 22.72 -11.09
N GLU A 399 34.67 23.61 -11.87
CA GLU A 399 35.10 23.25 -13.21
C GLU A 399 35.90 21.93 -13.14
N PRO A 400 35.67 20.99 -14.08
CA PRO A 400 36.45 19.77 -14.08
C PRO A 400 37.93 20.16 -14.17
N ALA A 401 38.77 19.50 -13.37
CA ALA A 401 40.21 19.68 -13.46
C ALA A 401 40.66 19.51 -14.92
N ARG A 402 41.49 20.43 -15.43
CA ARG A 402 42.00 20.33 -16.80
C ARG A 402 42.97 19.16 -16.88
N LEU A 403 42.48 18.02 -17.36
CA LEU A 403 43.29 16.82 -17.58
C LEU A 403 43.87 16.81 -18.98
N GLY A 404 45.13 16.39 -19.09
CA GLY A 404 45.74 16.09 -20.39
C GLY A 404 45.02 14.92 -21.11
N PRO A 405 45.17 14.79 -22.44
CA PRO A 405 44.56 13.71 -23.22
C PRO A 405 44.96 12.31 -22.72
N ASP A 406 46.17 12.16 -22.17
CA ASP A 406 46.71 10.89 -21.67
C ASP A 406 46.71 10.76 -20.13
N GLU A 407 46.22 11.78 -19.42
CA GLU A 407 46.19 11.77 -17.96
C GLU A 407 44.99 11.00 -17.42
N THR A 408 45.23 9.93 -16.67
CA THR A 408 44.17 9.15 -16.02
C THR A 408 43.55 9.93 -14.86
N PRO A 409 42.22 10.18 -14.85
CA PRO A 409 41.58 10.84 -13.73
C PRO A 409 41.73 10.01 -12.45
N ARG A 410 41.87 10.67 -11.28
CA ARG A 410 41.96 10.03 -9.97
C ARG A 410 40.76 10.44 -9.13
N PHE A 411 40.26 9.52 -8.29
CA PHE A 411 39.03 9.77 -7.55
C PHE A 411 39.12 11.00 -6.64
N ALA A 412 40.15 11.05 -5.79
CA ALA A 412 40.34 12.12 -4.80
C ALA A 412 40.54 13.50 -5.43
N ASP A 413 41.27 13.56 -6.54
CA ASP A 413 41.69 14.82 -7.16
C ASP A 413 40.66 15.36 -8.17
N HIS A 414 40.01 14.45 -8.92
CA HIS A 414 39.28 14.83 -10.14
C HIS A 414 37.79 14.47 -10.12
N ILE A 415 37.39 13.44 -9.35
CA ILE A 415 36.01 12.93 -9.40
C ILE A 415 35.19 13.37 -8.20
N ARG A 416 35.75 13.27 -7.00
CA ARG A 416 35.06 13.64 -5.76
C ARG A 416 34.55 15.08 -5.80
N SER A 417 35.32 16.00 -6.39
CA SER A 417 35.01 17.42 -6.51
C SER A 417 33.89 17.74 -7.52
N LEU A 418 33.57 16.81 -8.43
CA LEU A 418 32.45 16.97 -9.38
C LEU A 418 31.09 16.82 -8.71
N PHE A 419 31.02 16.07 -7.61
CA PHE A 419 29.80 15.88 -6.82
C PHE A 419 29.77 16.87 -5.65
N ARG A 420 28.78 17.75 -5.63
CA ARG A 420 28.57 18.74 -4.57
C ARG A 420 28.12 18.03 -3.28
N ALA A 421 28.27 18.69 -2.13
CA ALA A 421 27.78 18.18 -0.86
C ALA A 421 26.28 17.85 -0.90
N MET A 422 25.51 18.66 -1.64
CA MET A 422 24.09 18.46 -1.87
C MET A 422 23.79 17.23 -2.74
N ASP A 423 24.56 17.01 -3.82
CA ASP A 423 24.43 15.81 -4.67
C ASP A 423 24.64 14.55 -3.85
N ARG A 424 25.69 14.56 -3.00
CA ARG A 424 25.98 13.49 -2.06
C ARG A 424 24.82 13.28 -1.10
N ASN A 425 24.38 14.33 -0.40
CA ASN A 425 23.32 14.24 0.60
C ASN A 425 22.01 13.72 -0.01
N SER A 426 21.68 14.12 -1.24
CA SER A 426 20.48 13.65 -1.96
C SER A 426 20.56 12.17 -2.34
N MET A 427 21.76 11.60 -2.45
CA MET A 427 21.99 10.20 -2.83
C MET A 427 22.34 9.28 -1.67
N ARG A 428 22.60 9.81 -0.46
CA ARG A 428 23.05 9.02 0.70
C ARG A 428 22.15 7.86 1.08
N PHE A 429 20.86 7.92 0.74
CA PHE A 429 19.92 6.82 0.97
C PHE A 429 20.19 5.59 0.09
N ALA A 430 20.87 5.77 -1.04
CA ALA A 430 21.23 4.71 -1.98
C ALA A 430 22.70 4.32 -1.83
N PHE A 431 23.61 5.28 -1.88
CA PHE A 431 25.07 5.11 -1.75
C PHE A 431 25.78 6.46 -1.59
N ASP A 432 27.06 6.46 -1.21
CA ASP A 432 27.84 7.67 -0.98
C ASP A 432 28.60 8.12 -2.25
N LEU A 433 28.22 9.27 -2.84
CA LEU A 433 28.91 9.86 -4.00
C LEU A 433 30.36 10.31 -3.71
N TRP A 434 30.79 10.32 -2.45
CA TRP A 434 32.18 10.53 -2.05
C TRP A 434 32.89 9.24 -1.62
N SER A 435 32.29 8.07 -1.84
CA SER A 435 32.94 6.76 -1.75
C SER A 435 33.38 6.31 -3.14
N GLU A 436 34.69 6.09 -3.34
CA GLU A 436 35.21 5.53 -4.60
C GLU A 436 34.60 4.16 -4.90
N SER A 437 34.46 3.32 -3.88
CA SER A 437 33.88 1.97 -4.00
C SER A 437 32.44 2.04 -4.52
N ASP A 438 31.63 2.93 -3.96
CA ASP A 438 30.23 3.08 -4.32
C ASP A 438 30.08 3.62 -5.74
N LEU A 439 30.84 4.67 -6.08
CA LEU A 439 30.83 5.22 -7.43
C LEU A 439 31.30 4.23 -8.48
N ARG A 440 32.27 3.35 -8.18
CA ARG A 440 32.67 2.29 -9.11
C ARG A 440 31.60 1.22 -9.26
N THR A 441 30.99 0.82 -8.14
CA THR A 441 29.91 -0.18 -8.11
C THR A 441 28.70 0.27 -8.93
N HIS A 442 28.36 1.56 -8.85
CA HIS A 442 27.19 2.14 -9.53
C HIS A 442 27.54 2.95 -10.78
N GLY A 443 28.80 2.93 -11.23
CA GLY A 443 29.35 3.87 -12.21
C GLY A 443 28.60 3.89 -13.54
N ALA A 444 28.24 2.71 -14.07
CA ALA A 444 27.48 2.61 -15.31
C ALA A 444 26.10 3.29 -15.20
N ALA A 445 25.36 3.00 -14.12
CA ALA A 445 24.05 3.60 -13.89
C ALA A 445 24.13 5.12 -13.66
N ILE A 446 25.16 5.59 -12.96
CA ILE A 446 25.41 7.03 -12.77
C ILE A 446 25.69 7.69 -14.12
N LEU A 447 26.57 7.10 -14.93
CA LEU A 447 26.94 7.64 -16.24
C LEU A 447 25.74 7.74 -17.18
N ASP A 448 24.85 6.75 -17.19
CA ASP A 448 23.61 6.78 -17.99
C ASP A 448 22.70 7.94 -17.55
N ARG A 449 22.56 8.17 -16.24
CA ARG A 449 21.74 9.25 -15.68
C ARG A 449 22.32 10.64 -15.97
N LEU A 450 23.65 10.77 -15.90
CA LEU A 450 24.40 11.98 -16.27
C LEU A 450 24.22 12.31 -17.76
N ARG A 451 24.36 11.32 -18.64
CA ARG A 451 24.15 11.48 -20.10
C ARG A 451 22.69 11.84 -20.44
N ALA A 452 21.73 11.28 -19.71
CA ALA A 452 20.32 11.64 -19.85
C ALA A 452 19.97 13.03 -19.28
N GLY A 453 20.92 13.72 -18.62
CA GLY A 453 20.67 15.02 -17.98
C GLY A 453 19.72 14.95 -16.78
N THR A 454 19.51 13.75 -16.23
CA THR A 454 18.60 13.52 -15.09
C THR A 454 19.31 13.53 -13.74
N MET A 455 20.63 13.71 -13.76
CA MET A 455 21.49 13.83 -12.58
C MET A 455 22.52 14.94 -12.83
N PRO A 456 22.77 15.83 -11.83
CA PRO A 456 22.03 15.99 -10.59
C PRO A 456 20.58 16.46 -10.77
N CYS A 457 19.78 16.42 -9.70
CA CYS A 457 18.33 16.64 -9.77
C CYS A 457 17.93 18.06 -10.20
N ASP A 458 18.86 19.01 -10.15
CA ASP A 458 18.72 20.44 -10.40
C ASP A 458 19.35 20.94 -11.69
N GLY A 459 19.99 20.06 -12.47
CA GLY A 459 20.55 20.44 -13.76
C GLY A 459 21.50 19.40 -14.34
N ALA A 460 21.62 19.38 -15.65
CA ALA A 460 22.54 18.47 -16.34
C ALA A 460 24.00 18.87 -16.16
N TRP A 461 24.90 17.89 -16.10
CA TRP A 461 26.34 18.13 -16.22
C TRP A 461 26.73 18.58 -17.63
N SER A 462 27.84 19.31 -17.74
CA SER A 462 28.46 19.61 -19.03
C SER A 462 29.09 18.35 -19.64
N ALA A 463 29.27 18.36 -20.96
CA ALA A 463 29.87 17.23 -21.69
C ALA A 463 31.28 16.90 -21.18
N GLU A 464 32.05 17.91 -20.77
CA GLU A 464 33.41 17.76 -20.25
C GLU A 464 33.42 17.01 -18.91
N LYS A 465 32.48 17.32 -17.99
CA LYS A 465 32.37 16.62 -16.70
C LYS A 465 32.00 15.15 -16.91
N ILE A 466 31.08 14.88 -17.83
CA ILE A 466 30.67 13.52 -18.20
C ILE A 466 31.86 12.76 -18.78
N ALA A 467 32.65 13.38 -19.66
CA ALA A 467 33.84 12.77 -20.25
C ALA A 467 34.91 12.41 -19.20
N VAL A 468 35.17 13.30 -18.23
CA VAL A 468 36.10 13.03 -17.13
C VAL A 468 35.63 11.85 -16.27
N PHE A 469 34.35 11.82 -15.90
CA PHE A 469 33.79 10.72 -15.12
C PHE A 469 33.82 9.39 -15.88
N GLN A 470 33.49 9.40 -17.18
CA GLN A 470 33.57 8.23 -18.05
C GLN A 470 35.01 7.69 -18.12
N ARG A 471 36.00 8.55 -18.39
CA ARG A 471 37.42 8.16 -18.45
C ARG A 471 37.92 7.54 -17.15
N TRP A 472 37.36 7.94 -16.00
CA TRP A 472 37.72 7.38 -14.69
C TRP A 472 37.14 5.98 -14.43
N LEU A 473 35.98 5.69 -15.02
CA LEU A 473 35.34 4.37 -14.94
C LEU A 473 36.03 3.34 -15.84
N GLU A 474 36.72 3.79 -16.89
CA GLU A 474 37.47 2.91 -17.80
C GLU A 474 38.60 2.20 -17.04
N PRO A 475 38.76 0.87 -17.21
CA PRO A 475 39.83 0.13 -16.57
C PRO A 475 41.20 0.58 -17.13
N VAL A 476 42.17 0.84 -16.24
CA VAL A 476 43.53 1.20 -16.65
C VAL A 476 44.16 0.04 -17.43
N SER A 477 44.33 0.25 -18.73
CA SER A 477 45.02 -0.69 -19.62
C SER A 477 46.46 -0.92 -19.13
N LYS A 478 46.79 -2.16 -18.76
CA LYS A 478 48.19 -2.59 -18.53
C LYS A 478 48.91 -2.70 -19.87
N THR A 479 49.44 -1.60 -20.38
CA THR A 479 50.38 -1.61 -21.53
C THR A 479 51.65 -0.82 -21.20
N TYR A 480 52.39 -1.25 -20.18
CA TYR A 480 53.83 -0.96 -20.06
C TYR A 480 54.53 -2.07 -19.26
N ARG A 481 54.82 -3.20 -19.94
CA ARG A 481 55.88 -4.15 -19.57
C ARG A 481 56.44 -4.79 -20.84
N ALA A 482 57.17 -4.00 -21.62
CA ALA A 482 58.11 -4.50 -22.62
C ALA A 482 59.02 -3.34 -23.04
N ASN A 483 60.09 -3.09 -22.27
CA ASN A 483 61.38 -2.56 -22.77
C ASN A 483 62.38 -2.27 -21.62
N GLU A 484 62.62 -3.26 -20.75
CA GLU A 484 63.82 -3.28 -19.90
C GLU A 484 64.39 -4.70 -19.90
N SER A 485 64.83 -5.15 -21.08
CA SER A 485 65.65 -6.36 -21.23
C SER A 485 66.42 -6.29 -22.56
N LEU A 486 67.23 -5.26 -22.77
CA LEU A 486 68.26 -5.22 -23.82
C LEU A 486 69.22 -4.03 -23.59
N SER A 487 69.98 -4.05 -22.49
CA SER A 487 71.23 -3.29 -22.35
C SER A 487 72.00 -3.66 -21.07
N LYS A 488 72.56 -4.88 -21.02
CA LYS A 488 73.79 -5.20 -20.27
C LYS A 488 74.54 -6.32 -21.01
N LEU A 489 75.41 -5.89 -21.92
CA LEU A 489 76.76 -6.42 -22.05
C LEU A 489 77.60 -5.78 -20.93
#